data_AF-A0A8T6X193-F1
#
_entry.id   AF-A0A8T6X193-F1
#
_cell.length_a   1.000
_cell.length_b   1.000
_cell.length_c   1.000
_cell.angle_alpha   90.00
_cell.angle_beta   90.00
_cell.angle_gamma   90.00
#
_symmetry.space_group_name_H-M   'P 1'
#
loop_
_entity.id
_entity.type
_entity.pdbx_description
1 polymer ?
#
loop_
_entity_poly.entity_id
_entity_poly.type
_entity_poly.pdbx_seq_one_letter_code
_entity_poly.pdbx_strand_id
1 'polypeptide(L)'
;VLINPNIATIQTSEGLADRVYFLPVTPDFVARVIAREQPDAILLSFGGQTALNCGVALFRDGTLGEHGVQVLGTPVKSIEDTEDRELFCDRLEEIGVPVPASIPVTT
;
A
#
# COMPACT_ATOMS: atom_id res chain seq x y z
N VAL A 1 -1.57 15.21 3.35
CA VAL A 1 -1.04 15.14 1.96
C VAL A 1 -1.72 14.01 1.21
N LEU A 2 -2.11 14.21 -0.05
CA LEU A 2 -2.68 13.19 -0.93
C LEU A 2 -1.84 13.08 -2.22
N ILE A 3 -1.59 11.85 -2.70
CA ILE A 3 -0.97 11.60 -4.00
C ILE A 3 -1.98 10.84 -4.87
N ASN A 4 -2.45 11.46 -5.95
CA ASN A 4 -3.37 10.82 -6.89
C ASN A 4 -3.31 11.52 -8.25
N PRO A 5 -2.93 10.81 -9.34
CA PRO A 5 -2.83 11.42 -10.67
C PRO A 5 -4.18 11.65 -11.33
N ASN A 6 -5.28 11.07 -10.82
CA ASN A 6 -6.60 11.22 -11.43
C ASN A 6 -7.28 12.53 -10.98
N ILE A 7 -7.14 13.56 -11.80
CA ILE A 7 -7.73 14.90 -11.59
C ILE A 7 -9.27 14.90 -11.56
N ALA A 8 -9.92 13.87 -12.11
CA ALA A 8 -11.38 13.78 -12.17
C ALA A 8 -11.98 13.08 -10.94
N THR A 9 -11.36 13.24 -9.76
CA THR A 9 -11.84 12.60 -8.53
C THR A 9 -12.13 13.60 -7.42
N ILE A 10 -13.22 13.39 -6.68
CA ILE A 10 -13.62 14.26 -5.57
C ILE A 10 -12.49 14.38 -4.55
N GLN A 11 -11.78 13.30 -4.23
CA GLN A 11 -10.63 13.33 -3.28
C GLN A 11 -9.55 14.37 -3.61
N THR A 12 -9.43 14.79 -4.88
CA THR A 12 -8.46 15.81 -5.31
C THR A 12 -9.02 17.24 -5.30
N SER A 13 -10.25 17.44 -4.80
CA SER A 13 -10.86 18.77 -4.69
C SER A 13 -10.16 19.63 -3.65
N GLU A 14 -10.21 20.93 -3.86
CA GLU A 14 -9.71 21.92 -2.92
C GLU A 14 -10.38 21.75 -1.54
N GLY A 15 -9.59 21.84 -0.47
CA GLY A 15 -10.06 21.77 0.91
C GLY A 15 -10.22 20.37 1.51
N LEU A 16 -10.08 19.28 0.72
CA LEU A 16 -10.13 17.91 1.26
C LEU A 16 -8.80 17.39 1.79
N ALA A 17 -7.69 17.91 1.26
CA ALA A 17 -6.35 17.65 1.78
C ALA A 17 -5.55 18.95 1.74
N ASP A 18 -4.65 19.15 2.71
CA ASP A 18 -3.82 20.36 2.77
C ASP A 18 -2.93 20.53 1.53
N ARG A 19 -2.49 19.40 0.96
CA ARG A 19 -1.68 19.33 -0.27
C ARG A 19 -2.06 18.12 -1.10
N VAL A 20 -2.23 18.33 -2.40
CA VAL A 20 -2.51 17.30 -3.39
C VAL A 20 -1.38 17.26 -4.42
N TYR A 21 -0.81 16.09 -4.64
CA TYR A 21 0.20 15.81 -5.65
C TYR A 21 -0.42 15.00 -6.79
N PHE A 22 -0.54 15.63 -7.96
CA PHE A 22 -0.94 14.97 -9.21
C PHE A 22 0.26 14.25 -9.86
N LEU A 23 0.79 13.25 -9.14
CA LEU A 23 1.96 12.47 -9.54
C LEU A 23 1.61 10.98 -9.70
N PRO A 24 2.35 10.21 -10.50
CA PRO A 24 2.20 8.77 -10.56
C PRO A 24 2.40 8.12 -9.18
N VAL A 25 1.53 7.17 -8.82
CA VAL A 25 1.66 6.38 -7.59
C VAL A 25 2.67 5.25 -7.82
N THR A 26 3.95 5.62 -7.84
CA THR A 26 5.09 4.70 -8.00
C THR A 26 6.11 4.96 -6.89
N PRO A 27 6.94 3.96 -6.51
CA PRO A 27 7.85 4.10 -5.38
C PRO A 27 8.75 5.34 -5.49
N ASP A 28 9.33 5.57 -6.66
CA ASP A 28 10.22 6.71 -6.90
C ASP A 28 9.54 8.08 -6.65
N PHE A 29 8.36 8.32 -7.22
CA PHE A 29 7.66 9.59 -7.01
C PHE A 29 7.14 9.74 -5.58
N VAL A 30 6.63 8.66 -4.99
CA VAL A 30 6.12 8.68 -3.61
C VAL A 30 7.27 8.91 -2.62
N ALA A 31 8.43 8.29 -2.82
CA ALA A 31 9.63 8.51 -2.01
C ALA A 31 10.07 9.99 -2.03
N ARG A 32 10.06 10.63 -3.20
CA ARG A 32 10.35 12.08 -3.32
C ARG A 32 9.36 12.93 -2.53
N VAL A 33 8.07 12.57 -2.54
CA VAL A 33 7.04 13.27 -1.76
C VAL A 33 7.24 13.03 -0.26
N ILE A 34 7.55 11.81 0.16
CA ILE A 34 7.88 11.48 1.56
C ILE A 34 9.09 12.30 2.03
N ALA A 35 10.17 12.34 1.26
CA ALA A 35 11.37 13.11 1.60
C ALA A 35 11.09 14.62 1.74
N ARG A 36 10.14 15.15 0.95
CA ARG A 36 9.75 16.56 0.98
C ARG A 36 8.79 16.90 2.11
N GLU A 37 7.75 16.10 2.30
CA GLU A 37 6.68 16.38 3.26
C GLU A 37 6.95 15.82 4.66
N GLN A 38 7.90 14.86 4.78
CA GLN A 38 8.25 14.16 6.02
C GLN A 38 7.04 13.76 6.86
N PRO A 39 6.08 12.98 6.30
CA PRO A 39 4.89 12.59 7.03
C PRO A 39 5.23 11.59 8.14
N ASP A 40 4.53 11.70 9.28
CA ASP A 40 4.69 10.72 10.37
C ASP A 40 4.20 9.32 9.97
N ALA A 41 3.21 9.27 9.08
CA ALA A 41 2.52 8.04 8.74
C ALA A 41 1.87 8.05 7.35
N ILE A 42 1.57 6.86 6.82
CA ILE A 42 0.96 6.64 5.51
C ILE A 42 -0.20 5.64 5.58
N LEU A 43 -1.26 5.91 4.82
CA LEU A 43 -2.42 5.03 4.65
C LEU A 43 -2.42 4.43 3.24
N LEU A 44 -2.41 3.10 3.14
CA LEU A 44 -2.31 2.38 1.86
C LEU A 44 -3.65 1.78 1.39
N SER A 45 -4.58 1.53 2.31
CA SER A 45 -5.82 0.77 2.06
C SER A 45 -6.86 1.49 1.20
N PHE A 46 -6.70 2.78 0.92
CA PHE A 46 -7.71 3.59 0.21
C PHE A 46 -7.41 3.80 -1.29
N GLY A 47 -6.26 3.34 -1.79
CA GLY A 47 -5.85 3.53 -3.19
C GLY A 47 -5.87 2.27 -4.06
N GLY A 48 -6.56 1.21 -3.61
CA GLY A 48 -6.60 -0.08 -4.29
C GLY A 48 -5.22 -0.72 -4.45
N GLN A 49 -5.08 -1.62 -5.43
CA GLN A 49 -3.84 -2.38 -5.64
C GLN A 49 -2.64 -1.48 -5.94
N THR A 50 -2.85 -0.37 -6.65
CA THR A 50 -1.78 0.56 -7.01
C THR A 50 -1.11 1.13 -5.76
N ALA A 51 -1.89 1.58 -4.78
CA ALA A 51 -1.34 2.11 -3.53
C ALA A 51 -0.74 1.00 -2.65
N LEU A 52 -1.40 -0.16 -2.58
CA LEU A 52 -0.90 -1.30 -1.82
C LEU A 52 0.47 -1.76 -2.34
N ASN A 53 0.59 -2.03 -3.64
CA ASN A 53 1.86 -2.47 -4.24
C ASN A 53 2.97 -1.43 -4.07
N CYS A 54 2.66 -0.15 -4.25
CA CYS A 54 3.61 0.93 -4.05
C CYS A 54 4.10 0.99 -2.60
N GLY A 55 3.18 0.93 -1.63
CA GLY A 55 3.51 0.96 -0.21
C GLY A 55 4.29 -0.27 0.25
N VAL A 56 3.94 -1.47 -0.24
CA VAL A 56 4.70 -2.70 0.00
C VAL A 56 6.12 -2.59 -0.56
N ALA A 57 6.29 -2.05 -1.76
CA ALA A 57 7.61 -1.83 -2.35
C ALA A 57 8.47 -0.88 -1.52
N LEU A 58 7.92 0.27 -1.10
CA LEU A 58 8.59 1.25 -0.24
C LEU A 58 8.91 0.73 1.17
N PHE A 59 8.11 -0.23 1.65
CA PHE A 59 8.39 -0.91 2.91
C PHE A 59 9.55 -1.89 2.74
N ARG A 60 9.53 -2.70 1.67
CA ARG A 60 10.55 -3.72 1.37
C ARG A 60 11.92 -3.13 1.06
N ASP A 61 11.96 -2.01 0.34
CA ASP A 61 13.23 -1.34 0.00
C ASP A 61 13.79 -0.49 1.16
N GLY A 62 13.06 -0.38 2.28
CA GLY A 62 13.49 0.32 3.49
C GLY A 62 13.13 1.81 3.53
N THR A 63 12.62 2.39 2.43
CA THR A 63 12.34 3.83 2.32
C THR A 63 11.44 4.33 3.45
N LEU A 64 10.37 3.59 3.79
CA LEU A 64 9.48 4.00 4.89
C LEU A 64 10.21 4.03 6.23
N GLY A 65 11.09 3.05 6.48
CA GLY A 65 11.88 2.98 7.71
C GLY A 65 12.92 4.08 7.81
N GLU A 66 13.63 4.38 6.72
CA GLU A 66 14.64 5.45 6.64
C GLU A 66 14.03 6.82 6.94
N HIS A 67 12.79 7.06 6.51
CA HIS A 67 12.06 8.29 6.76
C HIS A 67 11.20 8.27 8.03
N GLY A 68 11.19 7.18 8.79
CA GLY A 68 10.39 7.06 10.02
C GLY A 68 8.87 7.07 9.78
N VAL A 69 8.41 6.70 8.59
CA VAL A 69 6.99 6.72 8.21
C VAL A 69 6.30 5.45 8.65
N GLN A 70 5.32 5.57 9.54
CA GLN A 70 4.51 4.43 9.99
C GLN A 70 3.39 4.09 9.00
N VAL A 71 3.20 2.81 8.69
CA VAL A 71 1.99 2.36 7.97
C VAL A 71 0.82 2.28 8.95
N LEU A 72 -0.26 3.02 8.66
CA LEU A 72 -1.51 3.00 9.42
C LEU A 72 -2.52 2.04 8.82
N GLY A 73 -3.36 1.46 9.67
CA GLY A 73 -4.37 0.48 9.27
C GLY A 73 -3.79 -0.93 9.24
N THR A 74 -4.05 -1.66 8.15
CA THR A 74 -3.57 -3.03 8.00
C THR A 74 -2.04 -3.08 7.89
N PRO A 75 -1.33 -3.84 8.74
CA PRO A 75 0.12 -3.98 8.64
C PRO A 75 0.55 -4.50 7.27
N VAL A 76 1.72 -4.06 6.77
CA VAL A 76 2.27 -4.51 5.47
C VAL A 76 2.36 -6.02 5.39
N LYS A 77 2.83 -6.67 6.47
CA LYS A 77 2.89 -8.13 6.55
C LYS A 77 1.52 -8.80 6.34
N SER A 78 0.46 -8.23 6.91
CA SER A 78 -0.89 -8.76 6.72
C SER A 78 -1.39 -8.57 5.29
N ILE A 79 -1.00 -7.48 4.61
CA ILE A 79 -1.29 -7.28 3.19
C ILE A 79 -0.59 -8.36 2.36
N GLU A 80 0.70 -8.60 2.61
CA GLU A 80 1.50 -9.62 1.92
C GLU A 80 0.92 -11.03 2.10
N ASP A 81 0.59 -11.40 3.34
CA ASP A 81 0.00 -12.70 3.68
C ASP A 81 -1.35 -12.94 2.96
N THR A 82 -2.08 -11.88 2.59
CA THR A 82 -3.37 -11.99 1.90
C THR A 82 -3.30 -11.90 0.39
N GLU A 83 -2.23 -11.33 -0.18
CA GLU A 83 -2.07 -11.17 -1.64
C GLU A 83 -1.42 -12.41 -2.28
N ASP A 84 -0.60 -13.15 -1.53
CA ASP A 84 -0.07 -14.43 -1.96
C ASP A 84 -1.11 -15.54 -1.72
N ARG A 85 -1.48 -16.25 -2.78
CA ARG A 85 -2.55 -17.27 -2.73
C ARG A 85 -2.16 -18.49 -1.91
N GLU A 86 -0.88 -18.85 -1.89
CA GLU A 86 -0.38 -19.96 -1.09
C GLU A 86 -0.42 -19.58 0.38
N LEU A 87 0.19 -18.43 0.72
CA LEU A 87 0.17 -17.92 2.11
C LEU A 87 -1.27 -17.71 2.62
N PHE A 88 -2.18 -17.24 1.78
CA PHE A 88 -3.57 -17.06 2.16
C PHE A 88 -4.25 -18.40 2.50
N CYS A 89 -4.00 -19.45 1.72
CA CYS A 89 -4.53 -20.78 2.02
C CYS A 89 -3.93 -21.33 3.32
N ASP A 90 -2.62 -21.21 3.50
CA ASP A 90 -1.94 -21.62 4.73
C ASP A 90 -2.53 -20.92 5.97
N ARG A 91 -2.79 -19.61 5.88
CA ARG A 91 -3.43 -18.81 6.95
C ARG A 91 -4.85 -19.27 7.27
N LEU A 92 -5.62 -19.72 6.27
CA LEU A 92 -6.96 -20.26 6.50
C LEU A 92 -6.91 -21.66 7.13
N GLU A 93 -5.94 -22.49 6.75
CA GLU A 93 -5.71 -23.81 7.34
C GLU A 93 -5.29 -23.71 8.81
N GLU A 94 -4.45 -22.73 9.18
CA GLU A 94 -4.05 -22.44 10.56
C GLU A 94 -5.26 -22.24 11.50
N ILE A 95 -6.36 -21.69 10.99
CA ILE A 95 -7.60 -21.43 11.75
C ILE A 95 -8.71 -22.45 11.47
N GLY A 96 -8.41 -23.51 10.72
CA GLY A 96 -9.36 -24.58 10.41
C GLY A 96 -10.49 -24.19 9.44
N VAL A 97 -10.29 -23.14 8.63
CA VAL A 97 -11.24 -22.74 7.59
C VAL A 97 -10.97 -23.55 6.31
N PRO A 98 -11.96 -24.30 5.79
CA PRO A 98 -11.74 -25.13 4.62
C PRO A 98 -11.53 -24.30 3.34
N VAL A 99 -10.55 -24.70 2.54
CA VAL A 99 -10.27 -24.15 1.20
C VAL A 99 -10.45 -25.22 0.12
N PRO A 100 -10.89 -24.87 -1.11
CA PRO A 100 -10.92 -25.81 -2.21
C PRO A 100 -9.50 -26.33 -2.53
N ALA A 101 -9.39 -27.63 -2.86
CA ALA A 101 -8.13 -28.22 -3.30
C ALA A 101 -7.58 -27.45 -4.51
N SER A 102 -6.39 -26.86 -4.35
CA SER A 102 -5.74 -26.02 -5.35
C SER A 102 -4.22 -26.11 -5.22
N ILE A 103 -3.50 -25.73 -6.27
CA ILE A 103 -2.03 -25.69 -6.31
C ILE A 103 -1.63 -24.35 -6.96
N PRO A 104 -0.80 -23.53 -6.31
CA PRO A 104 -0.27 -22.33 -6.93
C PRO A 104 0.67 -22.70 -8.08
N VAL A 105 0.58 -21.98 -9.20
CA VAL A 105 1.46 -22.17 -10.36
C VAL A 105 2.08 -20.83 -10.75
N THR A 106 3.37 -20.83 -11.03
CA THR A 106 4.09 -19.67 -11.57
C THR A 106 4.18 -19.80 -13.09
N THR A 107 3.95 -18.71 -13.82
CA THR A 107 4.08 -18.64 -15.29
C THR A 107 5.52 -18.37 -15.68
#